data_AF-A0AA43I476-F1
#
_entry.id   AF-A0AA43I476-F1
#
_cell.length_a   1.000
_cell.length_b   1.000
_cell.length_c   1.000
_cell.angle_alpha   90.00
_cell.angle_beta   90.00
_cell.angle_gamma   90.00
#
_symmetry.space_group_name_H-M   'P 1'
#
loop_
_entity.id
_entity.type
_entity.pdbx_description
1 polymer ?
#
loop_
_entity_poly.entity_id
_entity_poly.type
_entity_poly.pdbx_seq_one_letter_code
_entity_poly.pdbx_strand_id
1 'polypeptide(L)'
;MLPQQGHLLLSSYTDLYDLIIPKDHLLRKMKELVDFSFVREELANKYCLDNGRMAVDPVCMFKYLLLKTIYNLSDVDIVERARVDMSFKYFLDMVPEADVINPSSLTKFRRLRLKDMDLLDLLINKTVSLAIDKGIIKATYTTLIIDATHTASRSNPCRPIEVLKMRSRELRKSLYAIDEEIESSLPEKNTDDDLEHEISYSQRLIDHLKENEVLSHIPLIKEKLNLLRESLDDIADRYTTSVDSDARVGHKSKESSFFGFKTHLAITQERLITGAVITSGEKSDGEQLAALIEQSEKNGVKVDTVIADTAYSGIDNLKLTKEKEIDLISKLNPTISYGSRKEEDKFFYNKDAGMFVCPAGHMAVRMQRK
;
A
#
# COMPACT_ATOMS: atom_id res chain seq x y z
N MET A 1 -20.03 6.06 -22.37
CA MET A 1 -19.62 5.09 -23.40
C MET A 1 -18.11 5.02 -23.57
N LEU A 2 -17.53 3.82 -23.67
CA LEU A 2 -16.13 3.59 -24.07
C LEU A 2 -16.06 3.54 -25.61
N PRO A 3 -15.18 4.30 -26.28
CA PRO A 3 -15.08 4.22 -27.74
C PRO A 3 -14.67 2.80 -28.18
N GLN A 4 -15.34 2.21 -29.18
CA GLN A 4 -15.10 0.84 -29.64
C GLN A 4 -13.87 0.68 -30.55
N GLN A 5 -13.36 1.77 -31.12
CA GLN A 5 -12.17 1.76 -31.98
C GLN A 5 -11.30 2.99 -31.69
N GLY A 6 -9.98 2.83 -31.79
CA GLY A 6 -9.06 3.96 -31.84
C GLY A 6 -9.35 4.77 -33.10
N HIS A 7 -9.89 5.97 -32.95
CA HIS A 7 -10.00 6.89 -34.08
C HIS A 7 -8.58 7.14 -34.61
N LEU A 8 -8.33 6.76 -35.87
CA LEU A 8 -7.15 7.22 -36.59
C LEU A 8 -7.27 8.73 -36.75
N LEU A 9 -6.61 9.44 -35.84
CA LEU A 9 -6.54 10.89 -35.85
C LEU A 9 -5.51 11.30 -36.91
N LEU A 10 -5.99 11.53 -38.13
CA LEU A 10 -5.17 12.02 -39.23
C LEU A 10 -4.99 13.53 -39.09
N SER A 11 -3.75 14.00 -38.98
CA SER A 11 -3.42 15.42 -39.00
C SER A 11 -2.26 15.70 -39.93
N SER A 12 -2.39 16.78 -40.69
CA SER A 12 -1.32 17.32 -41.55
C SER A 12 -0.08 17.75 -40.77
N TYR A 13 -0.16 17.89 -39.45
CA TYR A 13 0.92 18.36 -38.60
C TYR A 13 1.62 17.25 -37.82
N THR A 14 1.28 15.98 -38.07
CA THR A 14 1.85 14.85 -37.32
C THR A 14 3.37 14.78 -37.47
N ASP A 15 3.89 15.15 -38.64
CA ASP A 15 5.33 15.21 -38.94
C ASP A 15 6.11 16.17 -38.01
N LEU A 16 5.43 17.12 -37.37
CA LEU A 16 6.05 17.99 -36.36
C LEU A 16 6.61 17.19 -35.18
N TYR A 17 5.99 16.07 -34.81
CA TYR A 17 6.51 15.24 -33.73
C TYR A 17 7.86 14.63 -34.09
N ASP A 18 8.01 14.17 -35.33
CA ASP A 18 9.28 13.60 -35.79
C ASP A 18 10.38 14.65 -35.95
N LEU A 19 10.01 15.90 -36.27
CA LEU A 19 10.95 17.00 -36.37
C LEU A 19 11.41 17.53 -35.01
N ILE A 20 10.48 17.67 -34.05
CA ILE A 20 10.71 18.36 -32.79
C ILE A 20 11.21 17.40 -31.71
N ILE A 21 10.74 16.15 -31.69
CA ILE A 21 11.01 15.21 -30.59
C ILE A 21 12.11 14.22 -31.02
N PRO A 22 13.31 14.32 -30.44
CA PRO A 22 14.40 13.40 -30.74
C PRO A 22 14.00 11.94 -30.51
N LYS A 23 14.52 11.02 -31.35
CA LYS A 23 14.27 9.58 -31.20
C LYS A 23 14.73 9.01 -29.87
N ASP A 24 15.70 9.65 -29.23
CA ASP A 24 16.25 9.25 -27.94
C ASP A 24 15.47 9.81 -26.74
N HIS A 25 14.47 10.68 -26.97
CA HIS A 25 13.65 11.30 -25.94
C HIS A 25 12.89 10.25 -25.10
N LEU A 26 12.89 10.44 -23.77
CA LEU A 26 12.33 9.48 -22.80
C LEU A 26 10.88 9.08 -23.12
N LEU A 27 9.99 10.07 -23.28
CA LEU A 27 8.57 9.81 -23.52
C LEU A 27 8.32 9.15 -24.87
N ARG A 28 9.18 9.42 -25.86
CA ARG A 28 9.08 8.80 -27.18
C ARG A 28 9.44 7.33 -27.12
N LYS A 29 10.60 7.01 -26.53
CA LYS A 29 10.99 5.63 -26.22
C LYS A 29 9.92 4.92 -25.40
N MET A 30 9.38 5.54 -24.37
CA MET A 30 8.38 4.91 -23.51
C MET A 30 7.11 4.55 -24.28
N LYS A 31 6.60 5.46 -25.12
CA LYS A 31 5.45 5.22 -25.99
C LYS A 31 5.69 4.08 -26.98
N GLU A 32 6.89 4.02 -27.57
CA GLU A 32 7.25 3.03 -28.58
C GLU A 32 7.57 1.65 -27.98
N LEU A 33 8.08 1.61 -26.75
CA LEU A 33 8.53 0.39 -26.08
C LEU A 33 7.48 -0.29 -25.21
N VAL A 34 6.41 0.42 -24.84
CA VAL A 34 5.36 -0.06 -23.94
C VAL A 34 4.02 0.03 -24.64
N ASP A 35 3.36 -1.12 -24.80
CA ASP A 35 1.96 -1.14 -25.22
C ASP A 35 1.07 -0.86 -24.00
N PHE A 36 0.29 0.21 -24.08
CA PHE A 36 -0.65 0.61 -23.03
C PHE A 36 -2.08 0.12 -23.27
N SER A 37 -2.31 -0.71 -24.30
CA SER A 37 -3.61 -1.32 -24.61
C SER A 37 -4.23 -2.05 -23.42
N PHE A 38 -3.41 -2.69 -22.58
CA PHE A 38 -3.85 -3.41 -21.38
C PHE A 38 -4.68 -2.54 -20.42
N VAL A 39 -4.43 -1.23 -20.35
CA VAL A 39 -5.19 -0.31 -19.48
C VAL A 39 -6.66 -0.29 -19.90
N ARG A 40 -6.92 -0.36 -21.21
CA ARG A 40 -8.27 -0.40 -21.77
C ARG A 40 -8.97 -1.71 -21.43
N GLU A 41 -8.26 -2.83 -21.56
CA GLU A 41 -8.78 -4.17 -21.26
C GLU A 41 -9.21 -4.27 -19.79
N GLU A 42 -8.34 -3.83 -18.89
CA GLU A 42 -8.56 -3.86 -17.44
C GLU A 42 -9.70 -2.93 -16.99
N LEU A 43 -9.86 -1.80 -17.67
CA LEU A 43 -10.88 -0.82 -17.34
C LEU A 43 -12.19 -1.02 -18.08
N ALA A 44 -12.26 -1.86 -19.12
CA ALA A 44 -13.43 -2.01 -19.98
C ALA A 44 -14.72 -2.24 -19.19
N ASN A 45 -14.66 -3.12 -18.18
CA ASN A 45 -15.79 -3.47 -17.31
C ASN A 45 -16.31 -2.31 -16.46
N LYS A 46 -15.53 -1.24 -16.29
CA LYS A 46 -15.92 -0.04 -15.53
C LYS A 46 -16.61 1.00 -16.40
N TYR A 47 -16.77 0.76 -17.70
CA TYR A 47 -17.44 1.67 -18.63
C TYR A 47 -18.67 1.00 -19.25
N CYS A 48 -19.75 1.77 -19.39
CA CYS A 48 -20.90 1.35 -20.20
C CYS A 48 -20.53 1.41 -21.68
N LEU A 49 -21.00 0.45 -22.47
CA LEU A 49 -20.73 0.37 -23.92
C LEU A 49 -21.61 1.33 -24.73
N ASP A 50 -22.86 1.52 -24.31
CA ASP A 50 -23.96 2.01 -25.13
C ASP A 50 -24.73 3.19 -24.51
N ASN A 51 -24.42 3.56 -23.26
CA ASN A 51 -25.13 4.64 -22.56
C ASN A 51 -24.21 5.82 -22.12
N GLY A 52 -24.74 7.03 -22.28
CA GLY A 52 -24.16 8.30 -21.80
C GLY A 52 -23.09 8.92 -22.70
N ARG A 53 -22.52 10.05 -22.26
CA ARG A 53 -21.47 10.78 -22.99
C ARG A 53 -20.26 9.89 -23.29
N MET A 54 -19.61 10.15 -24.43
CA MET A 54 -18.32 9.53 -24.75
C MET A 54 -17.29 9.88 -23.69
N ALA A 55 -16.67 8.87 -23.10
CA ALA A 55 -15.59 9.06 -22.15
C ALA A 55 -14.29 9.38 -22.91
N VAL A 56 -13.40 10.12 -22.23
CA VAL A 56 -12.00 10.20 -22.64
C VAL A 56 -11.40 8.80 -22.59
N ASP A 57 -10.54 8.50 -23.55
CA ASP A 57 -9.85 7.22 -23.64
C ASP A 57 -9.10 6.88 -22.33
N PRO A 58 -9.33 5.71 -21.71
CA PRO A 58 -8.69 5.36 -20.44
C PRO A 58 -7.17 5.28 -20.53
N VAL A 59 -6.63 4.91 -21.70
CA VAL A 59 -5.17 4.87 -21.92
C VAL A 59 -4.59 6.28 -21.84
N CYS A 60 -5.21 7.25 -22.52
CA CYS A 60 -4.84 8.66 -22.42
C CYS A 60 -4.90 9.16 -20.96
N MET A 61 -5.98 8.86 -20.24
CA MET A 61 -6.13 9.23 -18.81
C MET A 61 -5.05 8.61 -17.92
N PHE A 62 -4.70 7.35 -18.14
CA PHE A 62 -3.64 6.66 -17.41
C PHE A 62 -2.26 7.26 -17.72
N LYS A 63 -1.98 7.59 -18.98
CA LYS A 63 -0.75 8.25 -19.41
C LYS A 63 -0.60 9.64 -18.77
N TYR A 64 -1.67 10.40 -18.62
CA TYR A 64 -1.66 11.64 -17.84
C TYR A 64 -1.24 11.40 -16.38
N LEU A 65 -1.78 10.38 -15.73
CA LEU A 65 -1.38 10.04 -14.35
C LEU A 65 0.09 9.61 -14.27
N LEU A 66 0.60 8.93 -15.30
CA LEU A 66 2.00 8.52 -15.36
C LEU A 66 2.94 9.72 -15.56
N LEU A 67 2.60 10.64 -16.46
CA LEU A 67 3.30 11.92 -16.61
C LEU A 67 3.29 12.72 -15.30
N LYS A 68 2.17 12.67 -14.56
CA LYS A 68 2.03 13.36 -13.28
C LYS A 68 3.05 12.85 -12.26
N THR A 69 3.25 11.55 -12.17
CA THR A 69 4.25 10.94 -11.27
C THR A 69 5.67 11.16 -11.75
N ILE A 70 5.96 11.06 -13.05
CA ILE A 70 7.32 11.27 -13.60
C ILE A 70 7.80 12.69 -13.35
N TYR A 71 6.96 13.70 -13.60
CA TYR A 71 7.34 15.11 -13.51
C TYR A 71 6.92 15.78 -12.19
N ASN A 72 6.27 15.04 -11.29
CA ASN A 72 5.78 15.52 -10.00
C ASN A 72 4.94 16.81 -10.10
N LEU A 73 3.93 16.80 -10.98
CA LEU A 73 3.07 17.96 -11.27
C LEU A 73 1.68 17.81 -10.65
N SER A 74 0.93 18.92 -10.51
CA SER A 74 -0.49 18.87 -10.14
C SER A 74 -1.38 18.48 -11.33
N ASP A 75 -2.66 18.18 -11.08
CA ASP A 75 -3.60 17.85 -12.16
C ASP A 75 -3.90 19.04 -13.08
N VAL A 76 -3.74 20.28 -12.59
CA VAL A 76 -3.91 21.49 -13.40
C VAL A 76 -2.66 21.74 -14.21
N ASP A 77 -1.49 21.71 -13.57
CA ASP A 77 -0.21 22.01 -14.21
C ASP A 77 0.12 21.02 -15.32
N ILE A 78 -0.23 19.75 -15.13
CA ILE A 78 0.01 18.75 -16.18
C ILE A 78 -0.86 18.95 -17.41
N VAL A 79 -2.09 19.40 -17.24
CA VAL A 79 -3.01 19.68 -18.34
C VAL A 79 -2.54 20.92 -19.10
N GLU A 80 -2.16 21.98 -18.39
CA GLU A 80 -1.58 23.18 -18.99
C GLU A 80 -0.26 22.88 -19.71
N ARG A 81 0.61 22.05 -19.10
CA ARG A 81 1.85 21.63 -19.75
C ARG A 81 1.58 20.79 -21.00
N ALA A 82 0.61 19.88 -20.96
CA ALA A 82 0.23 19.09 -22.13
C ALA A 82 -0.37 19.94 -23.27
N ARG A 83 -0.87 21.16 -22.98
CA ARG A 83 -1.36 22.09 -24.00
C ARG A 83 -0.23 22.62 -24.88
N VAL A 84 0.95 22.86 -24.30
CA VAL A 84 2.09 23.53 -24.94
C VAL A 84 3.25 22.59 -25.28
N ASP A 85 3.42 21.50 -24.53
CA ASP A 85 4.56 20.59 -24.66
C ASP A 85 4.23 19.49 -25.69
N MET A 86 4.87 19.56 -26.86
CA MET A 86 4.69 18.60 -27.94
C MET A 86 5.07 17.17 -27.52
N SER A 87 6.05 17.01 -26.62
CA SER A 87 6.44 15.68 -26.15
C SER A 87 5.37 15.01 -25.31
N PHE A 88 4.58 15.81 -24.56
CA PHE A 88 3.45 15.32 -23.77
C PHE A 88 2.31 14.92 -24.70
N LYS A 89 1.97 15.77 -25.68
CA LYS A 89 0.93 15.43 -26.67
C LYS A 89 1.27 14.17 -27.45
N TYR A 90 2.52 14.02 -27.89
CA TYR A 90 3.00 12.81 -28.54
C TYR A 90 2.82 11.58 -27.65
N PHE A 91 3.24 11.65 -26.39
CA PHE A 91 3.08 10.55 -25.44
C PHE A 91 1.62 10.14 -25.26
N LEU A 92 0.71 11.12 -25.17
CA LEU A 92 -0.72 10.97 -24.94
C LEU A 92 -1.53 10.52 -26.17
N ASP A 93 -0.88 10.23 -27.31
CA ASP A 93 -1.53 9.93 -28.60
C ASP A 93 -2.47 11.05 -29.07
N MET A 94 -2.12 12.31 -28.78
CA MET A 94 -2.89 13.47 -29.20
C MET A 94 -2.37 14.05 -30.50
N VAL A 95 -3.27 14.65 -31.28
CA VAL A 95 -2.89 15.47 -32.43
C VAL A 95 -2.24 16.78 -31.93
N PRO A 96 -1.25 17.35 -32.63
CA PRO A 96 -0.64 18.62 -32.24
C PRO A 96 -1.66 19.74 -31.98
N GLU A 97 -2.71 19.79 -32.80
CA GLU A 97 -3.78 20.79 -32.77
C GLU A 97 -4.89 20.48 -31.76
N ALA A 98 -4.95 19.25 -31.23
CA ALA A 98 -6.02 18.85 -30.33
C ALA A 98 -5.95 19.64 -29.01
N ASP A 99 -7.12 19.99 -28.50
CA ASP A 99 -7.27 20.55 -27.16
C ASP A 99 -7.12 19.45 -26.10
N VAL A 100 -6.73 19.86 -24.90
CA VAL A 100 -6.47 18.97 -23.76
C VAL A 100 -7.73 18.70 -22.95
N ILE A 101 -7.67 17.68 -22.09
CA ILE A 101 -8.78 17.33 -21.20
C ILE A 101 -9.04 18.41 -20.15
N ASN A 102 -10.23 18.41 -19.57
CA ASN A 102 -10.48 19.21 -18.37
C ASN A 102 -9.79 18.58 -17.14
N PRO A 103 -9.05 19.32 -16.30
CA PRO A 103 -8.33 18.79 -15.13
C PRO A 103 -9.19 17.97 -14.17
N SER A 104 -10.46 18.35 -13.99
CA SER A 104 -11.41 17.63 -13.11
C SER A 104 -11.65 16.19 -13.54
N SER A 105 -11.39 15.86 -14.81
CA SER A 105 -11.50 14.51 -15.36
C SER A 105 -10.51 13.55 -14.70
N LEU A 106 -9.29 14.00 -14.38
CA LEU A 106 -8.26 13.17 -13.72
C LEU A 106 -8.66 12.80 -12.29
N THR A 107 -9.33 13.72 -11.60
CA THR A 107 -9.87 13.48 -10.26
C THR A 107 -11.00 12.46 -10.29
N LYS A 108 -11.94 12.59 -11.24
CA LYS A 108 -13.03 11.63 -11.42
C LYS A 108 -12.52 10.25 -11.81
N PHE A 109 -11.54 10.17 -12.71
CA PHE A 109 -10.93 8.92 -13.15
C PHE A 109 -10.31 8.15 -11.98
N ARG A 110 -9.49 8.80 -11.14
CA ARG A 110 -8.92 8.16 -9.94
C ARG A 110 -9.98 7.66 -8.96
N ARG A 111 -10.99 8.49 -8.66
CA ARG A 111 -12.02 8.16 -7.66
C ARG A 111 -13.01 7.07 -8.12
N LEU A 112 -13.39 7.07 -9.39
CA LEU A 112 -14.48 6.24 -9.90
C LEU A 112 -13.99 5.00 -10.65
N ARG A 113 -12.75 5.00 -11.15
CA ARG A 113 -12.23 3.91 -12.01
C ARG A 113 -11.08 3.16 -11.36
N LEU A 114 -10.19 3.83 -10.62
CA LEU A 114 -9.00 3.19 -10.07
C LEU A 114 -9.11 2.74 -8.60
N LYS A 115 -10.17 3.12 -7.88
CA LYS A 115 -10.29 2.89 -6.42
C LYS A 115 -10.19 1.41 -6.01
N ASP A 116 -10.87 0.54 -6.74
CA ASP A 116 -10.97 -0.89 -6.40
C ASP A 116 -10.14 -1.75 -7.38
N MET A 117 -8.97 -1.26 -7.80
CA MET A 117 -8.05 -2.05 -8.63
C MET A 117 -6.77 -2.33 -7.85
N ASP A 118 -6.29 -3.56 -7.96
CA ASP A 118 -4.93 -3.94 -7.56
C ASP A 118 -3.93 -3.41 -8.59
N LEU A 119 -3.90 -2.08 -8.75
CA LEU A 119 -3.13 -1.37 -9.77
C LEU A 119 -1.64 -1.66 -9.62
N LEU A 120 -1.17 -1.81 -8.38
CA LEU A 120 0.23 -2.14 -8.09
C LEU A 120 0.60 -3.49 -8.69
N ASP A 121 -0.15 -4.54 -8.36
CA ASP A 121 0.11 -5.90 -8.84
C ASP A 121 -0.02 -6.00 -10.35
N LEU A 122 -1.03 -5.33 -10.94
CA LEU A 122 -1.20 -5.24 -12.38
C LEU A 122 0.01 -4.59 -13.07
N LEU A 123 0.50 -3.47 -12.54
CA LEU A 123 1.64 -2.77 -13.12
C LEU A 123 2.93 -3.57 -12.97
N ILE A 124 3.15 -4.19 -11.81
CA ILE A 124 4.29 -5.09 -11.59
C ILE A 124 4.23 -6.24 -12.59
N ASN A 125 3.10 -6.93 -12.71
CA ASN A 125 2.91 -8.02 -13.66
C ASN A 125 3.26 -7.62 -15.11
N LYS A 126 2.77 -6.46 -15.56
CA LYS A 126 3.05 -5.97 -16.92
C LYS A 126 4.52 -5.59 -17.10
N THR A 127 5.15 -4.96 -16.10
CA THR A 127 6.58 -4.64 -16.17
C THR A 127 7.45 -5.89 -16.24
N VAL A 128 7.13 -6.92 -15.45
CA VAL A 128 7.84 -8.21 -15.48
C VAL A 128 7.63 -8.92 -16.81
N SER A 129 6.40 -8.99 -17.31
CA SER A 129 6.07 -9.60 -18.61
C SER A 129 6.89 -8.96 -19.74
N LEU A 130 6.91 -7.62 -19.80
CA LEU A 130 7.70 -6.87 -20.79
C LEU A 130 9.21 -7.12 -20.66
N ALA A 131 9.70 -7.29 -19.42
CA ALA A 131 11.11 -7.56 -19.17
C ALA A 131 11.49 -8.99 -19.60
N ILE A 132 10.60 -9.97 -19.42
CA ILE A 132 10.77 -11.34 -19.91
C ILE A 132 10.74 -11.36 -21.45
N ASP A 133 9.76 -10.71 -22.07
CA ASP A 133 9.62 -10.67 -23.54
C ASP A 133 10.85 -10.05 -24.23
N LYS A 134 11.48 -9.07 -23.56
CA LYS A 134 12.72 -8.42 -24.04
C LYS A 134 14.00 -9.16 -23.62
N GLY A 135 13.89 -10.27 -22.90
CA GLY A 135 15.03 -11.06 -22.42
C GLY A 135 15.90 -10.35 -21.38
N ILE A 136 15.36 -9.35 -20.68
CA ILE A 136 16.05 -8.64 -19.59
C ILE A 136 16.08 -9.54 -18.35
N ILE A 137 14.93 -10.15 -18.00
CA ILE A 137 14.83 -11.17 -16.95
C ILE A 137 14.88 -12.54 -17.62
N LYS A 138 15.71 -13.44 -17.10
CA LYS A 138 15.70 -14.84 -17.51
C LYS A 138 14.53 -15.55 -16.84
N ALA A 139 13.52 -15.95 -17.62
CA ALA A 139 12.34 -16.63 -17.09
C ALA A 139 12.64 -17.94 -16.35
N THR A 140 13.80 -18.55 -16.60
CA THR A 140 14.12 -19.92 -16.18
C THR A 140 14.65 -20.06 -14.76
N TYR A 141 15.57 -19.19 -14.32
CA TYR A 141 16.17 -19.24 -12.98
C TYR A 141 16.53 -17.82 -12.55
N THR A 142 15.79 -17.30 -11.59
CA THR A 142 16.02 -15.95 -11.07
C THR A 142 16.28 -15.98 -9.57
N THR A 143 17.33 -15.28 -9.15
CA THR A 143 17.54 -14.95 -7.73
C THR A 143 16.67 -13.77 -7.36
N LEU A 144 15.85 -13.93 -6.32
CA LEU A 144 15.09 -12.85 -5.71
C LEU A 144 15.83 -12.30 -4.51
N ILE A 145 15.92 -10.97 -4.43
CA ILE A 145 16.40 -10.22 -3.29
C ILE A 145 15.18 -9.62 -2.62
N ILE A 146 14.97 -9.98 -1.35
CA ILE A 146 13.83 -9.51 -0.56
C ILE A 146 14.33 -8.52 0.48
N ASP A 147 13.74 -7.32 0.45
CA ASP A 147 14.02 -6.25 1.41
C ASP A 147 12.73 -5.57 1.86
N ALA A 148 12.74 -4.99 3.06
CA ALA A 148 11.64 -4.21 3.60
C ALA A 148 12.04 -2.75 3.73
N THR A 149 11.31 -1.88 3.04
CA THR A 149 11.50 -0.44 3.09
C THR A 149 10.45 0.23 3.97
N HIS A 150 10.88 1.14 4.83
CA HIS A 150 9.99 1.89 5.73
C HIS A 150 9.51 3.17 5.05
N THR A 151 8.20 3.33 4.93
CA THR A 151 7.58 4.53 4.39
C THR A 151 6.83 5.25 5.51
N ALA A 152 7.20 6.49 5.79
CA ALA A 152 6.50 7.31 6.78
C ALA A 152 5.08 7.65 6.27
N SER A 153 4.10 7.62 7.17
CA SER A 153 2.76 8.11 6.85
C SER A 153 2.81 9.61 6.59
N ARG A 154 1.97 10.08 5.66
CA ARG A 154 1.71 11.52 5.47
C ARG A 154 0.82 12.10 6.57
N SER A 155 0.14 11.23 7.30
CA SER A 155 -0.67 11.58 8.46
C SER A 155 0.21 11.54 9.70
N ASN A 156 0.16 12.60 10.50
CA ASN A 156 0.79 12.58 11.81
C ASN A 156 0.09 11.53 12.70
N PRO A 157 0.85 10.80 13.54
CA PRO A 157 0.22 10.01 14.59
C PRO A 157 -0.56 10.98 15.50
N CYS A 158 -1.85 10.76 15.65
CA CYS A 158 -2.63 11.46 16.66
C CYS A 158 -2.46 10.71 17.98
N ARG A 159 -2.33 11.46 19.08
CA ARG A 159 -2.38 10.79 20.40
C ARG A 159 -3.81 10.29 20.62
N PRO A 160 -4.01 9.10 21.20
CA PRO A 160 -5.35 8.59 21.51
C PRO A 160 -6.24 9.59 22.25
N ILE A 161 -5.65 10.37 23.17
CA ILE A 161 -6.34 11.44 23.89
C ILE A 161 -6.84 12.56 22.99
N GLU A 162 -6.09 12.94 21.95
CA GLU A 162 -6.50 13.97 20.99
C GLU A 162 -7.68 13.48 20.14
N VAL A 163 -7.68 12.19 19.78
CA VAL A 163 -8.78 11.55 19.04
C VAL A 163 -10.05 11.52 19.89
N LEU A 164 -9.96 11.08 21.15
CA LEU A 164 -11.11 11.08 22.08
C LEU A 164 -11.63 12.49 22.34
N LYS A 165 -10.75 13.46 22.62
CA LYS A 165 -11.12 14.87 22.78
C LYS A 165 -11.79 15.44 21.52
N MET A 166 -11.30 15.10 20.33
CA MET A 166 -11.90 15.52 19.07
C MET A 166 -13.30 14.92 18.87
N ARG A 167 -13.45 13.61 19.08
CA ARG A 167 -14.73 12.90 18.90
C ARG A 167 -15.78 13.32 19.94
N SER A 168 -15.39 13.45 21.21
CA SER A 168 -16.27 13.93 22.27
C SER A 168 -16.72 15.38 22.02
N ARG A 169 -15.83 16.23 21.45
CA ARG A 169 -16.17 17.59 21.02
C ARG A 169 -17.13 17.62 19.82
N GLU A 170 -16.93 16.76 18.82
CA GLU A 170 -17.86 16.65 17.68
C GLU A 170 -19.26 16.20 18.12
N LEU A 171 -19.32 15.23 19.03
CA LEU A 171 -20.58 14.74 19.60
C LEU A 171 -21.31 15.88 20.34
N ARG A 172 -20.61 16.61 21.23
CA ARG A 172 -21.18 17.76 21.94
C ARG A 172 -21.67 18.86 20.99
N LYS A 173 -20.88 19.22 19.99
CA LYS A 173 -21.30 20.20 18.98
C LYS A 173 -22.59 19.79 18.28
N SER A 174 -22.76 18.48 18.03
CA SER A 174 -23.97 17.94 17.41
C SER A 174 -25.17 17.98 18.37
N LEU A 175 -24.94 17.84 19.68
CA LEU A 175 -25.99 18.00 20.70
C LEU A 175 -26.42 19.46 20.87
N TYR A 176 -25.46 20.38 20.98
CA TYR A 176 -25.73 21.83 21.08
C TYR A 176 -26.45 22.38 19.85
N ALA A 177 -26.21 21.81 18.67
CA ALA A 177 -26.88 22.23 17.44
C ALA A 177 -28.38 21.86 17.42
N ILE A 178 -28.82 20.96 18.30
CA ILE A 178 -30.21 20.49 18.38
C ILE A 178 -30.94 21.17 19.54
N ASP A 179 -30.26 21.31 20.67
CA ASP A 179 -30.79 21.95 21.86
C ASP A 179 -29.65 22.59 22.67
N GLU A 180 -29.72 23.91 22.82
CA GLU A 180 -28.73 24.71 23.54
C GLU A 180 -28.81 24.49 25.07
N GLU A 181 -29.94 24.05 25.61
CA GLU A 181 -30.15 23.87 27.06
C GLU A 181 -29.57 22.55 27.61
N ILE A 182 -29.20 21.62 26.71
CA ILE A 182 -28.57 20.32 27.04
C ILE A 182 -27.19 20.50 27.72
N GLU A 183 -26.56 21.67 27.63
CA GLU A 183 -25.26 21.91 28.28
C GLU A 183 -25.29 21.65 29.79
N SER A 184 -26.44 21.87 30.43
CA SER A 184 -26.65 21.65 31.86
C SER A 184 -26.72 20.18 32.30
N SER A 185 -27.04 19.25 31.39
CA SER A 185 -27.20 17.83 31.70
C SER A 185 -25.97 16.99 31.37
N LEU A 186 -25.03 17.53 30.59
CA LEU A 186 -23.85 16.80 30.13
C LEU A 186 -22.77 16.68 31.23
N PRO A 187 -21.97 15.59 31.23
CA PRO A 187 -20.87 15.43 32.18
C PRO A 187 -19.83 16.54 32.03
N GLU A 188 -19.06 16.85 33.08
CA GLU A 188 -17.98 17.85 33.03
C GLU A 188 -16.89 17.45 32.02
N LYS A 189 -16.33 18.45 31.33
CA LYS A 189 -15.24 18.23 30.35
C LYS A 189 -13.97 17.84 31.10
N ASN A 190 -13.24 16.86 30.57
CA ASN A 190 -11.89 16.59 31.05
C ASN A 190 -10.96 17.77 30.69
N THR A 191 -10.23 18.28 31.67
CA THR A 191 -9.25 19.37 31.50
C THR A 191 -7.82 18.87 31.37
N ASP A 192 -7.58 17.59 31.67
CA ASP A 192 -6.23 17.06 31.83
C ASP A 192 -5.81 16.25 30.59
N ASP A 193 -4.50 16.11 30.39
CA ASP A 193 -3.91 15.31 29.30
C ASP A 193 -3.66 13.85 29.70
N ASP A 194 -4.54 13.30 30.53
CA ASP A 194 -4.52 11.90 30.96
C ASP A 194 -5.55 11.05 30.19
N LEU A 195 -5.07 9.93 29.64
CA LEU A 195 -5.83 8.99 28.83
C LEU A 195 -6.94 8.31 29.64
N GLU A 196 -6.67 7.87 30.87
CA GLU A 196 -7.65 7.13 31.69
C GLU A 196 -8.83 8.03 32.07
N HIS A 197 -8.53 9.29 32.37
CA HIS A 197 -9.53 10.32 32.62
C HIS A 197 -10.38 10.63 31.37
N GLU A 198 -9.78 10.64 30.17
CA GLU A 198 -10.53 10.86 28.93
C GLU A 198 -11.39 9.64 28.52
N ILE A 199 -10.90 8.42 28.77
CA ILE A 199 -11.67 7.18 28.54
C ILE A 199 -12.88 7.14 29.47
N SER A 200 -12.69 7.37 30.77
CA SER A 200 -13.79 7.37 31.75
C SER A 200 -14.81 8.50 31.48
N TYR A 201 -14.34 9.65 31.02
CA TYR A 201 -15.21 10.74 30.58
C TYR A 201 -16.03 10.35 29.33
N SER A 202 -15.38 9.77 28.32
CA SER A 202 -16.05 9.37 27.07
C SER A 202 -17.07 8.26 27.31
N GLN A 203 -16.80 7.32 28.22
CA GLN A 203 -17.76 6.30 28.66
C GLN A 203 -18.98 6.93 29.35
N ARG A 204 -18.77 7.84 30.32
CA ARG A 204 -19.86 8.58 30.97
C ARG A 204 -20.74 9.34 29.96
N LEU A 205 -20.11 9.95 28.95
CA LEU A 205 -20.83 10.67 27.89
C LEU A 205 -21.70 9.73 27.05
N ILE A 206 -21.19 8.53 26.72
CA ILE A 206 -21.95 7.51 25.99
C ILE A 206 -23.12 6.99 26.83
N ASP A 207 -22.90 6.69 28.10
CA ASP A 207 -23.94 6.12 28.96
C ASP A 207 -25.06 7.13 29.24
N HIS A 208 -24.73 8.40 29.45
CA HIS A 208 -25.73 9.47 29.56
C HIS A 208 -26.59 9.64 28.29
N LEU A 209 -26.03 9.37 27.11
CA LEU A 209 -26.76 9.42 25.84
C LEU A 209 -27.59 8.16 25.57
N LYS A 210 -27.22 7.01 26.16
CA LYS A 210 -28.05 5.79 26.11
C LYS A 210 -29.30 5.92 26.98
N GLU A 211 -29.18 6.58 28.13
CA GLU A 211 -30.31 6.81 29.04
C GLU A 211 -31.37 7.76 28.42
N ASN A 212 -30.94 8.65 27.52
CA ASN A 212 -31.81 9.59 26.81
C ASN A 212 -32.22 9.03 25.43
N GLU A 213 -33.23 8.14 25.41
CA GLU A 213 -33.67 7.42 24.20
C GLU A 213 -33.96 8.36 23.00
N VAL A 214 -34.55 9.53 23.22
CA VAL A 214 -34.95 10.48 22.16
C VAL A 214 -33.77 11.03 21.36
N LEU A 215 -32.66 11.36 22.02
CA LEU A 215 -31.47 11.95 21.37
C LEU A 215 -30.63 10.89 20.64
N SER A 216 -30.66 9.66 21.13
CA SER A 216 -29.90 8.53 20.57
C SER A 216 -30.41 8.07 19.19
N HIS A 217 -31.68 8.36 18.87
CA HIS A 217 -32.31 7.97 17.60
C HIS A 217 -32.13 9.00 16.47
N ILE A 218 -31.58 10.18 16.77
CA ILE A 218 -31.31 11.20 15.76
C ILE A 218 -30.13 10.74 14.89
N PRO A 219 -30.28 10.65 13.54
CA PRO A 219 -29.26 10.10 12.66
C PRO A 219 -27.87 10.73 12.83
N LEU A 220 -27.80 12.05 12.95
CA LEU A 220 -26.56 12.80 13.11
C LEU A 220 -25.85 12.49 14.44
N ILE A 221 -26.59 12.37 15.54
CA ILE A 221 -26.04 12.02 16.86
C ILE A 221 -25.62 10.56 16.88
N LYS A 222 -26.43 9.66 16.31
CA LYS A 222 -26.15 8.22 16.25
C LYS A 222 -24.85 7.93 15.51
N GLU A 223 -24.60 8.57 14.37
CA GLU A 223 -23.34 8.45 13.63
C GLU A 223 -22.14 8.89 14.48
N LYS A 224 -22.24 10.03 15.17
CA LYS A 224 -21.16 10.56 16.03
C LYS A 224 -20.94 9.73 17.30
N LEU A 225 -22.01 9.18 17.87
CA LEU A 225 -21.97 8.29 19.02
C LEU A 225 -21.29 6.96 18.66
N ASN A 226 -21.61 6.39 17.49
CA ASN A 226 -20.94 5.20 16.98
C ASN A 226 -19.44 5.44 16.76
N LEU A 227 -19.05 6.58 16.16
CA LEU A 227 -17.64 6.94 15.98
C LEU A 227 -16.87 7.09 17.31
N LEU A 228 -17.50 7.62 18.36
CA LEU A 228 -16.88 7.72 19.68
C LEU A 228 -16.73 6.34 20.34
N ARG A 229 -17.72 5.44 20.16
CA ARG A 229 -17.63 4.05 20.63
C ARG A 229 -16.52 3.28 19.94
N GLU A 230 -16.46 3.34 18.61
CA GLU A 230 -15.38 2.75 17.81
C GLU A 230 -14.01 3.26 18.27
N SER A 231 -13.89 4.57 18.52
CA SER A 231 -12.63 5.16 19.00
C SER A 231 -12.25 4.65 20.40
N LEU A 232 -13.21 4.37 21.29
CA LEU A 232 -12.92 3.81 22.61
C LEU A 232 -12.51 2.35 22.54
N ASP A 233 -13.19 1.55 21.71
CA ASP A 233 -12.86 0.15 21.50
C ASP A 233 -11.47 0.03 20.83
N ASP A 234 -11.16 0.88 19.84
CA ASP A 234 -9.86 0.93 19.17
C ASP A 234 -8.71 1.32 20.12
N ILE A 235 -8.96 2.22 21.07
CA ILE A 235 -7.95 2.69 22.05
C ILE A 235 -7.75 1.68 23.18
N ALA A 236 -8.79 0.94 23.57
CA ALA A 236 -8.69 -0.13 24.55
C ALA A 236 -7.75 -1.25 24.05
N ASP A 237 -7.77 -1.53 22.74
CA ASP A 237 -6.91 -2.53 22.12
C ASP A 237 -5.55 -1.97 21.65
N ARG A 238 -5.39 -0.66 21.38
CA ARG A 238 -4.18 -0.10 20.73
C ARG A 238 -3.82 1.34 21.14
N TYR A 239 -2.56 1.54 21.56
CA TYR A 239 -2.01 2.81 22.06
C TYR A 239 -1.78 3.94 21.03
N THR A 240 -2.01 3.72 19.72
CA THR A 240 -1.89 4.80 18.70
C THR A 240 -2.95 4.68 17.64
N THR A 241 -3.71 5.76 17.43
CA THR A 241 -4.78 5.84 16.43
C THR A 241 -4.43 6.96 15.45
N SER A 242 -4.65 6.75 14.16
CA SER A 242 -4.42 7.77 13.14
C SER A 242 -5.59 7.85 12.18
N VAL A 243 -5.71 8.99 11.49
CA VAL A 243 -6.74 9.18 10.44
C VAL A 243 -6.59 8.16 9.31
N ASP A 244 -5.37 7.67 9.09
CA ASP A 244 -5.10 6.53 8.23
C ASP A 244 -5.23 5.25 9.07
N SER A 245 -6.29 4.48 8.81
CA SER A 245 -6.61 3.26 9.57
C SER A 245 -5.51 2.20 9.47
N ASP A 246 -4.62 2.28 8.48
CA ASP A 246 -3.65 1.23 8.17
C ASP A 246 -2.22 1.62 8.58
N ALA A 247 -1.96 2.91 8.78
CA ALA A 247 -0.67 3.38 9.29
C ALA A 247 -0.50 3.02 10.78
N ARG A 248 0.64 2.43 11.13
CA ARG A 248 0.96 2.01 12.51
C ARG A 248 2.40 2.34 12.86
N VAL A 249 2.68 2.38 14.17
CA VAL A 249 4.05 2.55 14.67
C VAL A 249 4.82 1.23 14.47
N GLY A 250 5.87 1.28 13.66
CA GLY A 250 6.89 0.24 13.56
C GLY A 250 8.18 0.66 14.26
N HIS A 251 9.06 -0.31 14.53
CA HIS A 251 10.40 -0.06 15.06
C HIS A 251 11.45 -0.39 14.00
N LYS A 252 12.33 0.57 13.71
CA LYS A 252 13.52 0.37 12.86
C LYS A 252 14.72 -0.11 13.68
N SER A 253 14.80 0.28 14.95
CA SER A 253 15.77 -0.22 15.92
C SER A 253 15.18 -0.15 17.33
N LYS A 254 15.90 -0.64 18.35
CA LYS A 254 15.51 -0.49 19.76
C LYS A 254 15.24 0.96 20.17
N GLU A 255 15.82 1.92 19.44
CA GLU A 255 15.80 3.34 19.79
C GLU A 255 15.02 4.20 18.78
N SER A 256 14.65 3.67 17.61
CA SER A 256 13.95 4.43 16.57
C SER A 256 12.64 3.75 16.17
N SER A 257 11.54 4.44 16.43
CA SER A 257 10.21 4.11 15.91
C SER A 257 9.87 4.99 14.72
N PHE A 258 9.03 4.48 13.82
CA PHE A 258 8.48 5.22 12.70
C PHE A 258 6.98 4.97 12.63
N PHE A 259 6.21 6.00 12.29
CA PHE A 259 4.78 5.85 12.07
C PHE A 259 4.50 5.76 10.57
N GLY A 260 3.99 4.62 10.09
CA GLY A 260 3.71 4.42 8.68
C GLY A 260 3.57 2.97 8.27
N PHE A 261 4.16 2.66 7.12
CA PHE A 261 4.01 1.40 6.40
C PHE A 261 5.36 0.73 6.20
N LYS A 262 5.33 -0.59 6.07
CA LYS A 262 6.45 -1.35 5.52
C LYS A 262 6.07 -1.79 4.12
N THR A 263 6.98 -1.57 3.19
CA THR A 263 6.86 -2.04 1.82
C THR A 263 7.91 -3.12 1.61
N HIS A 264 7.45 -4.36 1.59
CA HIS A 264 8.27 -5.52 1.31
C HIS A 264 8.35 -5.67 -0.21
N LEU A 265 9.57 -5.71 -0.74
CA LEU A 265 9.83 -5.76 -2.18
C LEU A 265 10.59 -7.04 -2.50
N ALA A 266 10.14 -7.74 -3.53
CA ALA A 266 10.92 -8.77 -4.20
C ALA A 266 11.55 -8.16 -5.46
N ILE A 267 12.87 -8.25 -5.56
CA ILE A 267 13.67 -7.61 -6.61
C ILE A 267 14.57 -8.65 -7.26
N THR A 268 14.69 -8.62 -8.58
CA THR A 268 15.62 -9.44 -9.35
C THR A 268 17.06 -8.91 -9.28
N GLN A 269 18.04 -9.70 -9.77
CA GLN A 269 19.43 -9.24 -9.88
C GLN A 269 19.58 -8.00 -10.77
N GLU A 270 18.72 -7.87 -11.78
CA GLU A 270 18.62 -6.74 -12.70
C GLU A 270 17.94 -5.51 -12.07
N ARG A 271 17.59 -5.57 -10.79
CA ARG A 271 16.90 -4.53 -10.01
C ARG A 271 15.46 -4.24 -10.45
N LEU A 272 14.80 -5.23 -11.06
CA LEU A 272 13.38 -5.14 -11.40
C LEU A 272 12.53 -5.71 -10.27
N ILE A 273 11.48 -4.98 -9.89
CA ILE A 273 10.53 -5.40 -8.86
C ILE A 273 9.60 -6.46 -9.45
N THR A 274 9.49 -7.62 -8.81
CA THR A 274 8.62 -8.73 -9.23
C THR A 274 7.42 -8.94 -8.33
N GLY A 275 7.46 -8.40 -7.11
CA GLY A 275 6.38 -8.48 -6.14
C GLY A 275 6.53 -7.38 -5.11
N ALA A 276 5.40 -6.92 -4.58
CA ALA A 276 5.36 -5.90 -3.55
C ALA A 276 4.19 -6.16 -2.61
N VAL A 277 4.47 -6.19 -1.31
CA VAL A 277 3.45 -6.32 -0.27
C VAL A 277 3.58 -5.13 0.68
N ILE A 278 2.49 -4.40 0.86
CA ILE A 278 2.43 -3.26 1.76
C ILE A 278 1.75 -3.71 3.05
N THR A 279 2.45 -3.55 4.16
CA THR A 279 1.94 -3.88 5.49
C THR A 279 1.98 -2.65 6.41
N SER A 280 1.22 -2.71 7.50
CA SER A 280 1.31 -1.72 8.57
C SER A 280 2.67 -1.81 9.28
N GLY A 281 3.14 -0.70 9.84
CA GLY A 281 4.46 -0.59 10.48
C GLY A 281 4.77 -1.67 11.55
N GLU A 282 3.74 -2.22 12.20
CA GLU A 282 3.87 -3.22 13.26
C GLU A 282 4.23 -4.62 12.74
N LYS A 283 3.82 -4.97 11.51
CA LYS A 283 3.91 -6.36 11.04
C LYS A 283 5.37 -6.83 10.89
N SER A 284 5.55 -8.13 11.12
CA SER A 284 6.85 -8.79 10.99
C SER A 284 7.19 -9.00 9.51
N ASP A 285 8.48 -8.84 9.18
CA ASP A 285 8.92 -8.96 7.79
C ASP A 285 8.89 -10.42 7.33
N GLY A 286 9.25 -11.34 8.23
CA GLY A 286 9.41 -12.77 7.94
C GLY A 286 8.16 -13.43 7.35
N GLU A 287 6.96 -13.05 7.80
CA GLU A 287 5.70 -13.65 7.32
C GLU A 287 5.37 -13.33 5.86
N GLN A 288 5.98 -12.29 5.28
CA GLN A 288 5.65 -11.81 3.93
C GLN A 288 6.41 -12.54 2.81
N LEU A 289 7.37 -13.40 3.15
CA LEU A 289 8.20 -14.11 2.17
C LEU A 289 7.38 -15.00 1.24
N ALA A 290 6.42 -15.75 1.79
CA ALA A 290 5.57 -16.65 1.02
C ALA A 290 4.78 -15.88 -0.06
N ALA A 291 4.13 -14.79 0.34
CA ALA A 291 3.33 -13.96 -0.55
C ALA A 291 4.19 -13.34 -1.67
N LEU A 292 5.41 -12.90 -1.37
CA LEU A 292 6.33 -12.32 -2.35
C LEU A 292 6.82 -13.35 -3.39
N ILE A 293 7.08 -14.59 -2.97
CA ILE A 293 7.43 -15.68 -3.88
C ILE A 293 6.25 -15.99 -4.78
N GLU A 294 5.04 -16.16 -4.21
CA GLU A 294 3.84 -16.46 -4.99
C GLU A 294 3.50 -15.35 -5.99
N GLN A 295 3.61 -14.08 -5.60
CA GLN A 295 3.44 -12.95 -6.51
C GLN A 295 4.46 -12.99 -7.66
N SER A 296 5.73 -13.28 -7.34
CA SER A 296 6.80 -13.34 -8.35
C SER A 296 6.59 -14.50 -9.33
N GLU A 297 6.19 -15.67 -8.83
CA GLU A 297 5.84 -16.86 -9.64
C GLU A 297 4.63 -16.59 -10.53
N LYS A 298 3.58 -15.97 -9.98
CA LYS A 298 2.38 -15.55 -10.72
C LYS A 298 2.71 -14.56 -11.83
N ASN A 299 3.73 -13.73 -11.64
CA ASN A 299 4.22 -12.79 -12.64
C ASN A 299 5.13 -13.42 -13.70
N GLY A 300 5.33 -14.74 -13.65
CA GLY A 300 6.05 -15.50 -14.68
C GLY A 300 7.54 -15.70 -14.41
N VAL A 301 8.02 -15.37 -13.21
CA VAL A 301 9.42 -15.56 -12.82
C VAL A 301 9.58 -16.86 -12.05
N LYS A 302 10.40 -17.78 -12.56
CA LYS A 302 10.77 -18.98 -11.81
C LYS A 302 11.87 -18.66 -10.79
N VAL A 303 11.54 -18.80 -9.50
CA VAL A 303 12.42 -18.49 -8.38
C VAL A 303 13.25 -19.72 -8.03
N ASP A 304 14.57 -19.55 -7.99
CA ASP A 304 15.52 -20.62 -7.63
C ASP A 304 16.20 -20.31 -6.28
N THR A 305 16.62 -19.06 -6.12
CA THR A 305 17.32 -18.60 -4.91
C THR A 305 16.66 -17.36 -4.35
N VAL A 306 16.51 -17.29 -3.03
CA VAL A 306 16.02 -16.11 -2.32
C VAL A 306 17.11 -15.61 -1.38
N ILE A 307 17.54 -14.36 -1.56
CA ILE A 307 18.45 -13.65 -0.67
C ILE A 307 17.60 -12.70 0.18
N ALA A 308 17.65 -12.89 1.50
CA ALA A 308 16.82 -12.11 2.41
C ALA A 308 17.55 -11.82 3.72
N ASP A 309 17.08 -10.77 4.40
CA ASP A 309 17.60 -10.36 5.70
C ASP A 309 17.32 -11.38 6.81
N THR A 310 17.98 -11.19 7.95
CA THR A 310 17.92 -12.11 9.11
C THR A 310 16.49 -12.36 9.61
N ALA A 311 15.59 -11.38 9.44
CA ALA A 311 14.18 -11.50 9.82
C ALA A 311 13.41 -12.58 9.04
N TYR A 312 13.90 -12.94 7.85
CA TYR A 312 13.26 -13.95 6.98
C TYR A 312 13.72 -15.38 7.27
N SER A 313 14.65 -15.59 8.23
CA SER A 313 15.19 -16.91 8.58
C SER A 313 14.25 -17.76 9.47
N GLY A 314 12.95 -17.50 9.45
CA GLY A 314 11.95 -18.19 10.26
C GLY A 314 11.81 -19.67 9.89
N ILE A 315 11.38 -20.50 10.84
CA ILE A 315 11.22 -21.96 10.64
C ILE A 315 10.22 -22.25 9.52
N ASP A 316 9.13 -21.50 9.44
CA ASP A 316 8.09 -21.72 8.43
C ASP A 316 8.57 -21.35 7.03
N ASN A 317 9.36 -20.28 6.90
CA ASN A 317 10.01 -19.91 5.64
C ASN A 317 11.03 -20.97 5.18
N LEU A 318 11.77 -21.57 6.12
CA LEU A 318 12.71 -22.64 5.82
C LEU A 318 12.01 -23.92 5.33
N LYS A 319 10.84 -24.26 5.90
CA LYS A 319 10.04 -25.38 5.42
C LYS A 319 9.48 -25.10 4.02
N LEU A 320 8.89 -23.91 3.83
CA LEU A 320 8.29 -23.51 2.55
C LEU A 320 9.32 -23.50 1.41
N THR A 321 10.51 -22.95 1.66
CA THR A 321 11.58 -22.92 0.65
C THR A 321 12.11 -24.31 0.35
N LYS A 322 12.22 -25.19 1.35
CA LYS A 322 12.58 -26.59 1.13
C LYS A 322 11.53 -27.39 0.35
N GLU A 323 10.25 -27.15 0.61
CA GLU A 323 9.14 -27.78 -0.12
C GLU A 323 9.07 -27.34 -1.58
N LYS A 324 9.39 -26.07 -1.86
CA LYS A 324 9.43 -25.52 -3.22
C LYS A 324 10.76 -25.72 -3.96
N GLU A 325 11.74 -26.40 -3.36
CA GLU A 325 13.11 -26.57 -3.89
C GLU A 325 13.81 -25.22 -4.17
N ILE A 326 13.62 -24.23 -3.30
CA ILE A 326 14.21 -22.88 -3.38
C ILE A 326 15.35 -22.74 -2.36
N ASP A 327 16.50 -22.23 -2.80
CA ASP A 327 17.65 -21.94 -1.94
C ASP A 327 17.47 -20.62 -1.17
N LEU A 328 17.22 -20.70 0.15
CA LEU A 328 17.11 -19.52 1.01
C LEU A 328 18.47 -19.12 1.62
N ILE A 329 19.04 -18.03 1.12
CA ILE A 329 20.26 -17.41 1.64
C ILE A 329 19.85 -16.28 2.59
N SER A 330 19.77 -16.60 3.88
CA SER A 330 19.57 -15.62 4.96
C SER A 330 20.49 -15.88 6.15
N LYS A 331 20.95 -14.81 6.80
CA LYS A 331 21.62 -14.94 8.09
C LYS A 331 20.61 -15.48 9.10
N LEU A 332 21.06 -16.42 9.93
CA LEU A 332 20.21 -16.95 10.98
C LEU A 332 20.01 -15.94 12.10
N ASN A 333 18.77 -15.77 12.54
CA ASN A 333 18.51 -15.08 13.78
C ASN A 333 19.22 -15.80 14.94
N PRO A 334 20.03 -15.11 15.76
CA PRO A 334 20.69 -15.69 16.93
C PRO A 334 19.70 -16.41 17.87
N THR A 335 18.47 -15.91 17.99
CA THR A 335 17.44 -16.55 18.82
C THR A 335 17.01 -17.92 18.29
N ILE A 336 17.07 -18.14 16.97
CA ILE A 336 16.78 -19.45 16.36
C ILE A 336 18.02 -20.35 16.45
N SER A 337 19.22 -19.78 16.36
CA SER A 337 20.49 -20.53 16.40
C SER A 337 20.89 -20.98 17.80
N TYR A 338 20.66 -20.12 18.79
CA TYR A 338 21.14 -20.25 20.17
C TYR A 338 19.99 -20.30 21.20
N GLY A 339 18.73 -20.15 20.77
CA GLY A 339 17.59 -20.00 21.67
C GLY A 339 17.50 -18.60 22.30
N SER A 340 16.42 -18.34 23.04
CA SER A 340 16.23 -17.11 23.84
C SER A 340 16.96 -17.14 25.18
N ARG A 341 17.87 -18.10 25.38
CA ARG A 341 18.63 -18.24 26.63
C ARG A 341 19.74 -17.19 26.69
N LYS A 342 19.66 -16.33 27.69
CA LYS A 342 20.78 -15.49 28.12
C LYS A 342 21.82 -16.45 28.72
N GLU A 343 23.00 -16.50 28.09
CA GLU A 343 24.30 -17.04 28.54
C GLU A 343 24.23 -18.08 29.69
N GLU A 344 24.58 -19.37 29.51
CA GLU A 344 25.97 -19.86 29.50
C GLU A 344 26.16 -21.23 28.78
N ASP A 345 25.09 -21.90 28.33
CA ASP A 345 25.17 -23.26 27.74
C ASP A 345 24.92 -23.26 26.24
N LYS A 346 26.01 -23.21 25.44
CA LYS A 346 26.01 -23.10 23.97
C LYS A 346 25.50 -24.36 23.26
N PHE A 347 24.20 -24.60 23.32
CA PHE A 347 23.56 -25.52 22.38
C PHE A 347 23.36 -24.81 21.03
N PHE A 348 23.88 -25.38 19.95
CA PHE A 348 23.75 -24.90 18.57
C PHE A 348 22.61 -25.63 17.87
N TYR A 349 21.64 -24.92 17.31
CA TYR A 349 20.60 -25.57 16.50
C TYR A 349 21.12 -25.95 15.11
N ASN A 350 21.20 -27.25 14.81
CA ASN A 350 21.54 -27.74 13.48
C ASN A 350 20.28 -27.83 12.61
N LYS A 351 20.25 -27.02 11.55
CA LYS A 351 19.13 -26.91 10.60
C LYS A 351 18.85 -28.17 9.81
N ASP A 352 19.88 -28.86 9.34
CA ASP A 352 19.72 -30.03 8.48
C ASP A 352 19.13 -31.21 9.25
N ALA A 353 19.45 -31.27 10.55
CA ALA A 353 19.01 -32.32 11.46
C ALA A 353 17.76 -31.96 12.27
N GLY A 354 17.35 -30.68 12.30
CA GLY A 354 16.24 -30.18 13.12
C GLY A 354 16.46 -30.34 14.63
N MET A 355 17.72 -30.49 15.08
CA MET A 355 18.09 -30.86 16.45
C MET A 355 19.08 -29.86 17.05
N PHE A 356 19.01 -29.68 18.36
CA PHE A 356 20.04 -28.95 19.10
C PHE A 356 21.28 -29.82 19.30
N VAL A 357 22.45 -29.25 19.07
CA VAL A 357 23.77 -29.82 19.27
C VAL A 357 24.35 -29.20 20.52
N CYS A 358 24.75 -30.01 21.50
CA CYS A 358 25.41 -29.50 22.70
C CYS A 358 26.82 -28.95 22.37
N PRO A 359 27.45 -28.16 23.27
CA PRO A 359 28.82 -27.69 23.07
C PRO A 359 29.84 -28.81 22.81
N ALA A 360 29.56 -30.02 23.30
CA ALA A 360 30.39 -31.22 23.10
C ALA A 360 30.09 -31.98 21.78
N GLY A 361 29.21 -31.46 20.91
CA GLY A 361 28.93 -32.03 19.59
C GLY A 361 27.84 -33.11 19.55
N HIS A 362 27.14 -33.39 20.65
CA HIS A 362 26.07 -34.40 20.69
C HIS A 362 24.71 -33.80 20.30
N MET A 363 23.95 -34.52 19.46
CA MET A 363 22.59 -34.13 19.07
C MET A 363 21.56 -34.50 20.15
N ALA A 364 20.63 -33.59 20.41
CA ALA A 364 19.55 -33.78 21.36
C ALA A 364 18.52 -34.79 20.83
N VAL A 365 18.35 -35.92 21.54
CA VAL A 365 17.36 -36.94 21.21
C VAL A 365 16.03 -36.60 21.90
N ARG A 366 14.94 -36.58 21.15
CA ARG A 366 13.60 -36.30 21.67
C ARG A 366 13.14 -37.44 22.57
N MET A 367 13.24 -37.29 23.89
CA MET A 367 12.59 -38.21 24.82
C MET A 367 11.08 -37.94 24.85
N GLN A 368 10.28 -38.87 24.31
CA GLN A 368 8.87 -38.97 24.68
C GLN A 368 8.82 -39.40 26.16
N ARG A 369 8.24 -38.55 27.02
CA ARG A 369 7.88 -38.98 28.37
C ARG A 369 6.82 -40.08 28.23
N LYS A 370 7.12 -41.26 28.80
CA LYS A 370 6.16 -42.36 28.96
C LYS A 370 4.98 -41.94 29.82
#